data_AF-A0A948DPM5-F1
#
_entry.id   AF-A0A948DPM5-F1
#
_cell.length_a   1.000
_cell.length_b   1.000
_cell.length_c   1.000
_cell.angle_alpha   90.00
_cell.angle_beta   90.00
_cell.angle_gamma   90.00
#
_symmetry.space_group_name_H-M   'P 1'
#
loop_
_entity.id
_entity.type
_entity.pdbx_description
1 polymer ?
#
loop_
_entity_poly.entity_id
_entity_poly.type
_entity_poly.pdbx_seq_one_letter_code
_entity_poly.pdbx_strand_id
1 'polypeptide(L)'
;MMKKLCVIVVVLLSFIVLTGYGTTGAVCAAEKKEALNSKAQQNKAPERAVDPHAAYVRFHFQDLEMDFIFGSMILGATMNHGCEIGEAFYTAANIKDGDAASWQEQWIKMARRVEARGEQSLDKGRTVSARDQLQRASYYYRAALFPMLLNDPRFKETAMKSRALRLEDR
;
A
#
# COMPACT_ATOMS: atom_id res chain seq x y z
N MET A 1 -22.48 -84.04 17.80
CA MET A 1 -22.65 -82.79 17.02
C MET A 1 -22.15 -81.52 17.71
N MET A 2 -22.05 -81.43 19.05
CA MET A 2 -21.55 -80.22 19.76
C MET A 2 -20.05 -79.90 19.58
N LYS A 3 -19.17 -80.87 19.30
CA LYS A 3 -17.72 -80.61 19.16
C LYS A 3 -17.32 -79.92 17.85
N LYS A 4 -18.11 -80.07 16.77
CA LYS A 4 -17.87 -79.37 15.49
C LYS A 4 -18.35 -77.92 15.50
N LEU A 5 -19.34 -77.60 16.36
CA LEU A 5 -19.88 -76.25 16.52
C LEU A 5 -18.92 -75.34 17.33
N CYS A 6 -18.22 -75.87 18.34
CA CYS A 6 -17.24 -75.11 19.12
C CYS A 6 -16.00 -74.70 18.31
N VAL A 7 -15.51 -75.55 17.40
CA VAL A 7 -14.32 -75.24 16.58
C VAL A 7 -14.61 -74.14 15.55
N ILE A 8 -15.82 -74.13 14.98
CA ILE A 8 -16.24 -73.10 14.01
C ILE A 8 -16.42 -71.73 14.70
N VAL A 9 -16.96 -71.70 15.93
CA VAL A 9 -17.14 -70.46 16.71
C VAL A 9 -15.79 -69.88 17.16
N VAL A 10 -14.81 -70.71 17.52
CA VAL A 10 -13.46 -70.26 17.92
C VAL A 10 -12.64 -69.73 16.73
N VAL A 11 -12.81 -70.29 15.53
CA VAL A 11 -12.15 -69.77 14.30
C VAL A 11 -12.79 -68.47 13.80
N LEU A 12 -14.12 -68.32 13.93
CA LEU A 12 -14.81 -67.06 13.59
C LEU A 12 -14.50 -65.93 14.57
N LEU A 13 -14.35 -66.22 15.86
CA LEU A 13 -13.96 -65.22 16.87
C LEU A 13 -12.49 -64.81 16.77
N SER A 14 -11.60 -65.67 16.25
CA SER A 14 -10.20 -65.30 16.02
C SER A 14 -9.98 -64.49 14.74
N PHE A 15 -10.86 -64.61 13.73
CA PHE A 15 -10.81 -63.75 12.52
C PHE A 15 -11.27 -62.31 12.77
N ILE A 16 -12.19 -62.07 13.71
CA ILE A 16 -12.66 -60.72 14.06
C ILE A 16 -11.58 -59.94 14.85
N VAL A 17 -10.73 -60.62 15.61
CA VAL A 17 -9.66 -59.99 16.38
C VAL A 17 -8.46 -59.57 15.51
N LEU A 18 -8.22 -60.22 14.35
CA LEU A 18 -7.12 -59.86 13.46
C LEU A 18 -7.43 -58.73 12.45
N THR A 19 -8.70 -58.39 12.22
CA THR A 19 -9.08 -57.27 11.32
C THR A 19 -9.42 -55.98 12.07
N GLY A 20 -9.64 -56.03 13.38
CA GLY A 20 -10.11 -54.90 14.18
C GLY A 20 -9.04 -53.93 14.72
N TYR A 21 -7.75 -54.24 14.60
CA TYR A 21 -6.68 -53.40 15.19
C TYR A 21 -5.94 -52.48 14.20
N GLY A 22 -6.23 -52.56 12.89
CA GLY A 22 -5.51 -51.79 11.87
C GLY A 22 -6.20 -50.50 11.39
N THR A 23 -7.51 -50.36 11.58
CA THR A 23 -8.30 -49.32 10.88
C THR A 23 -8.76 -48.18 11.80
N THR A 24 -8.99 -48.41 13.09
CA THR A 24 -9.45 -47.37 14.02
C THR A 24 -8.38 -46.29 14.28
N GLY A 25 -7.12 -46.67 14.39
CA GLY A 25 -6.01 -45.70 14.54
C GLY A 25 -5.78 -44.84 13.30
N ALA A 26 -5.90 -45.43 12.11
CA ALA A 26 -5.69 -44.73 10.83
C ALA A 26 -6.86 -43.80 10.48
N VAL A 27 -8.11 -44.22 10.74
CA VAL A 27 -9.31 -43.39 10.52
C VAL A 27 -9.34 -42.22 11.49
N CYS A 28 -9.10 -42.43 12.80
CA CYS A 28 -9.00 -41.32 13.76
C CYS A 28 -7.83 -40.37 13.44
N ALA A 29 -6.71 -40.87 12.94
CA ALA A 29 -5.58 -40.03 12.53
C ALA A 29 -5.86 -39.25 11.23
N ALA A 30 -6.62 -39.83 10.29
CA ALA A 30 -7.06 -39.16 9.07
C ALA A 30 -8.09 -38.08 9.38
N GLU A 31 -9.12 -38.38 10.18
CA GLU A 31 -10.12 -37.40 10.64
C GLU A 31 -9.48 -36.28 11.47
N LYS A 32 -8.50 -36.61 12.32
CA LYS A 32 -7.75 -35.60 13.09
C LYS A 32 -6.88 -34.74 12.19
N LYS A 33 -6.26 -35.29 11.14
CA LYS A 33 -5.52 -34.53 10.13
C LYS A 33 -6.44 -33.64 9.30
N GLU A 34 -7.61 -34.13 8.92
CA GLU A 34 -8.60 -33.41 8.12
C GLU A 34 -9.27 -32.29 8.94
N ALA A 35 -9.55 -32.53 10.22
CA ALA A 35 -10.01 -31.51 11.16
C ALA A 35 -8.92 -30.50 11.54
N LEU A 36 -7.64 -30.90 11.61
CA LEU A 36 -6.52 -29.95 11.75
C LEU A 36 -6.34 -29.12 10.48
N ASN A 37 -6.49 -29.71 9.30
CA ASN A 37 -6.34 -29.02 8.02
C ASN A 37 -7.51 -28.05 7.78
N SER A 38 -8.74 -28.43 8.13
CA SER A 38 -9.90 -27.53 8.04
C SER A 38 -9.81 -26.39 9.05
N LYS A 39 -9.33 -26.64 10.28
CA LYS A 39 -9.03 -25.58 11.26
C LYS A 39 -7.87 -24.68 10.82
N ALA A 40 -6.86 -25.22 10.14
CA ALA A 40 -5.75 -24.43 9.59
C ALA A 40 -6.22 -23.56 8.41
N GLN A 41 -7.15 -24.05 7.58
CA GLN A 41 -7.78 -23.27 6.51
C GLN A 41 -8.78 -22.23 7.03
N GLN A 42 -9.47 -22.50 8.14
CA GLN A 42 -10.34 -21.53 8.82
C GLN A 42 -9.57 -20.45 9.61
N ASN A 43 -8.33 -20.74 10.04
CA ASN A 43 -7.47 -19.80 10.75
C ASN A 43 -6.53 -19.00 9.83
N LYS A 44 -6.54 -19.23 8.51
CA LYS A 44 -5.86 -18.34 7.58
C LYS A 44 -6.68 -17.04 7.53
N ALA A 45 -6.19 -16.00 8.20
CA ALA A 45 -6.75 -14.66 8.05
C ALA A 45 -6.99 -14.40 6.56
N PRO A 46 -8.13 -13.82 6.16
CA PRO A 46 -8.40 -13.58 4.75
C PRO A 46 -7.19 -12.87 4.16
N GLU A 47 -6.60 -13.48 3.12
CA GLU A 47 -5.51 -12.87 2.37
C GLU A 47 -6.07 -11.56 1.83
N ARG A 48 -5.79 -10.47 2.55
CA ARG A 48 -6.35 -9.17 2.23
C ARG A 48 -5.75 -8.82 0.88
N ALA A 49 -6.59 -8.79 -0.16
CA ALA A 49 -6.16 -8.37 -1.48
C ALA A 49 -5.40 -7.04 -1.32
N VAL A 50 -4.14 -7.02 -1.74
CA VAL A 50 -3.30 -5.83 -1.62
C VAL A 50 -3.84 -4.82 -2.64
N ASP A 51 -4.59 -3.84 -2.16
CA ASP A 51 -4.92 -2.63 -2.89
C ASP A 51 -3.70 -1.69 -2.92
N PRO A 52 -3.08 -1.44 -4.09
CA PRO A 52 -1.94 -0.53 -4.21
C PRO A 52 -2.29 0.94 -3.95
N HIS A 53 -3.58 1.28 -3.91
CA HIS A 53 -4.10 2.64 -3.68
C HIS A 53 -4.57 2.87 -2.24
N ALA A 54 -4.46 1.86 -1.37
CA ALA A 54 -4.84 1.98 0.02
C ALA A 54 -3.70 2.54 0.89
N ALA A 55 -4.03 3.49 1.76
CA ALA A 55 -3.17 3.87 2.88
C ALA A 55 -3.21 2.77 3.96
N TYR A 56 -2.23 1.86 3.94
CA TYR A 56 -2.10 0.81 4.98
C TYR A 56 -1.61 1.35 6.32
N VAL A 57 -0.92 2.48 6.29
CA VAL A 57 -0.43 3.23 7.45
C VAL A 57 -0.90 4.66 7.29
N ARG A 58 -1.39 5.26 8.38
CA ARG A 58 -1.82 6.66 8.38
C ARG A 58 -0.62 7.57 8.58
N PHE A 59 -0.51 8.61 7.77
CA PHE A 59 0.61 9.56 7.80
C PHE A 59 0.22 10.88 8.49
N HIS A 60 -0.84 11.54 8.02
CA HIS A 60 -1.26 12.85 8.52
C HIS A 60 -2.78 13.09 8.43
N PHE A 61 -3.40 12.79 7.29
CA PHE A 61 -4.80 13.08 7.01
C PHE A 61 -5.73 11.93 7.46
N GLN A 62 -6.98 12.25 7.81
CA GLN A 62 -8.03 11.25 8.06
C GLN A 62 -8.67 10.78 6.75
N ASP A 63 -8.79 11.68 5.77
CA ASP A 63 -9.20 11.32 4.41
C ASP A 63 -8.20 10.35 3.77
N LEU A 64 -8.68 9.17 3.37
CA LEU A 64 -7.82 8.06 2.96
C LEU A 64 -7.11 8.31 1.62
N GLU A 65 -7.77 8.97 0.67
CA GLU A 65 -7.17 9.27 -0.63
C GLU A 65 -6.11 10.36 -0.48
N MET A 66 -6.41 11.42 0.25
CA MET A 66 -5.47 12.49 0.57
C MET A 66 -4.25 11.97 1.33
N ASP A 67 -4.47 11.10 2.31
CA ASP A 67 -3.38 10.51 3.10
C ASP A 67 -2.52 9.53 2.28
N PHE A 68 -3.14 8.75 1.39
CA PHE A 68 -2.43 7.91 0.43
C PHE A 68 -1.53 8.77 -0.48
N ILE A 69 -2.07 9.84 -1.06
CA ILE A 69 -1.30 10.75 -1.91
C ILE A 69 -0.16 11.40 -1.12
N PHE A 70 -0.42 11.86 0.10
CA PHE A 70 0.60 12.49 0.95
C PHE A 70 1.71 11.50 1.32
N GLY A 71 1.37 10.35 1.86
CA GLY A 71 2.35 9.38 2.34
C GLY A 71 3.05 8.63 1.20
N SER A 72 2.28 7.92 0.39
CA SER A 72 2.84 6.99 -0.61
C SER A 72 3.43 7.70 -1.81
N MET A 73 2.80 8.78 -2.28
CA MET A 73 3.28 9.49 -3.47
C MET A 73 4.29 10.58 -3.10
N ILE A 74 3.91 11.53 -2.24
CA ILE A 74 4.74 12.70 -1.95
C ILE A 74 5.94 12.35 -1.06
N LEU A 75 5.72 11.75 0.11
CA LEU A 75 6.84 11.38 0.99
C LEU A 75 7.68 10.26 0.35
N GLY A 76 7.07 9.34 -0.39
CA GLY A 76 7.79 8.33 -1.18
C GLY A 76 8.76 8.92 -2.22
N ALA A 77 8.53 10.14 -2.70
CA ALA A 77 9.39 10.79 -3.68
C ALA A 77 10.66 11.44 -3.09
N THR A 78 10.80 11.48 -1.76
CA THR A 78 11.92 12.13 -1.06
C THR A 78 13.28 11.53 -1.43
N MET A 79 13.35 10.20 -1.59
CA MET A 79 14.57 9.48 -1.99
C MET A 79 15.00 9.75 -3.43
N ASN A 80 14.14 10.34 -4.26
CA ASN A 80 14.38 10.62 -5.67
C ASN A 80 14.36 12.12 -5.98
N HIS A 81 14.67 12.97 -4.98
CA HIS A 81 14.68 14.44 -5.11
C HIS A 81 13.34 15.08 -5.49
N GLY A 82 12.21 14.37 -5.35
CA GLY A 82 10.89 14.91 -5.66
C GLY A 82 10.31 15.78 -4.54
N CYS A 83 10.79 15.65 -3.31
CA CYS A 83 10.24 16.35 -2.16
C CYS A 83 11.27 16.49 -1.03
N GLU A 84 11.18 17.57 -0.26
CA GLU A 84 11.78 17.66 1.08
C GLU A 84 10.74 17.39 2.17
N ILE A 85 11.10 16.59 3.18
CA ILE A 85 10.17 16.17 4.25
C ILE A 85 9.62 17.39 5.00
N GLY A 86 10.48 18.34 5.37
CA GLY A 86 10.06 19.55 6.08
C GLY A 86 9.10 20.43 5.27
N GLU A 87 9.31 20.51 3.96
CA GLU A 87 8.43 21.26 3.05
C GLU A 87 7.08 20.56 2.89
N ALA A 88 7.06 19.24 2.80
CA ALA A 88 5.83 18.45 2.76
C ALA A 88 4.99 18.63 4.01
N PHE A 89 5.57 18.43 5.21
CA PHE A 89 4.81 18.58 6.45
C PHE A 89 4.41 20.04 6.73
N TYR A 90 5.23 21.02 6.36
CA TYR A 90 4.82 22.42 6.40
C TYR A 90 3.61 22.68 5.51
N THR A 91 3.60 22.12 4.30
CA THR A 91 2.48 22.26 3.37
C THR A 91 1.23 21.57 3.90
N ALA A 92 1.36 20.32 4.36
CA ALA A 92 0.27 19.51 4.92
C ALA A 92 -0.38 20.16 6.15
N ALA A 93 0.41 20.76 7.04
CA ALA A 93 -0.11 21.45 8.22
C ALA A 93 -1.02 22.66 7.91
N ASN A 94 -1.02 23.15 6.67
CA ASN A 94 -1.89 24.24 6.21
C ASN A 94 -3.08 23.74 5.35
N ILE A 95 -3.19 22.43 5.11
CA ILE A 95 -4.26 21.81 4.32
C ILE A 95 -5.38 21.40 5.28
N LYS A 96 -6.63 21.67 4.89
CA LYS A 96 -7.79 21.18 5.62
C LYS A 96 -8.06 19.74 5.19
N ASP A 97 -8.22 18.87 6.16
CA ASP A 97 -8.49 17.45 5.93
C ASP A 97 -9.72 17.25 5.02
N GLY A 98 -9.58 16.42 3.98
CA GLY A 98 -10.63 16.13 3.01
C GLY A 98 -10.98 17.28 2.04
N ASP A 99 -10.29 18.43 2.10
CA ASP A 99 -10.55 19.58 1.22
C ASP A 99 -9.56 19.67 0.06
N ALA A 100 -10.00 19.24 -1.12
CA ALA A 100 -9.25 19.32 -2.36
C ALA A 100 -8.81 20.76 -2.72
N ALA A 101 -9.61 21.78 -2.40
CA ALA A 101 -9.27 23.16 -2.74
C ALA A 101 -8.08 23.67 -1.93
N SER A 102 -8.08 23.44 -0.61
CA SER A 102 -6.93 23.79 0.24
C SER A 102 -5.68 22.98 -0.13
N TRP A 103 -5.83 21.71 -0.52
CA TRP A 103 -4.72 20.90 -1.02
C TRP A 103 -4.05 21.57 -2.23
N GLN A 104 -4.84 21.87 -3.26
CA GLN A 104 -4.34 22.48 -4.49
C GLN A 104 -3.67 23.84 -4.20
N GLU A 105 -4.30 24.67 -3.37
CA GLU A 105 -3.77 25.99 -3.02
C GLU A 105 -2.42 25.89 -2.30
N GLN A 106 -2.32 25.06 -1.26
CA GLN A 106 -1.08 24.95 -0.48
C GLN A 106 0.07 24.33 -1.30
N TRP A 107 -0.22 23.33 -2.13
CA TRP A 107 0.81 22.74 -3.00
C TRP A 107 1.29 23.71 -4.08
N ILE A 108 0.40 24.48 -4.71
CA ILE A 108 0.80 25.55 -5.65
C ILE A 108 1.64 26.62 -4.94
N LYS A 109 1.24 27.02 -3.73
CA LYS A 109 1.97 28.00 -2.93
C LYS A 109 3.39 27.52 -2.59
N MET A 110 3.54 26.25 -2.19
CA MET A 110 4.86 25.67 -1.94
C MET A 110 5.68 25.56 -3.22
N ALA A 111 5.07 25.11 -4.32
CA ALA A 111 5.73 25.01 -5.62
C ALA A 111 6.33 26.35 -6.06
N ARG A 112 5.55 27.44 -5.99
CA ARG A 112 6.01 28.80 -6.30
C ARG A 112 7.17 29.25 -5.41
N ARG A 113 7.12 28.95 -4.11
CA ARG A 113 8.19 29.28 -3.16
C ARG A 113 9.49 28.57 -3.49
N VAL A 114 9.41 27.31 -3.90
CA VAL A 114 10.58 26.49 -4.23
C VAL A 114 11.13 26.88 -5.60
N GLU A 115 10.25 27.14 -6.57
CA GLU A 115 10.60 27.66 -7.90
C GLU A 115 11.40 28.95 -7.79
N ALA A 116 10.90 29.94 -7.05
CA ALA A 116 11.58 31.22 -6.86
C ALA A 116 12.98 31.07 -6.23
N ARG A 117 13.17 30.12 -5.29
CA ARG A 117 14.50 29.81 -4.76
C ARG A 117 15.40 29.18 -5.83
N GLY A 118 14.84 28.29 -6.65
CA GLY A 118 15.54 27.63 -7.74
C GLY A 118 16.05 28.63 -8.78
N GLU A 119 15.19 29.55 -9.20
CA GLU A 119 15.54 30.65 -10.10
C GLU A 119 16.61 31.55 -9.49
N GLN A 120 16.48 31.93 -8.22
CA GLN A 120 17.51 32.70 -7.53
C GLN A 120 18.86 31.98 -7.45
N SER A 121 18.85 30.65 -7.31
CA SER A 121 20.08 29.85 -7.32
C SER A 121 20.71 29.82 -8.71
N LEU A 122 19.89 29.73 -9.75
CA LEU A 122 20.32 29.74 -11.15
C LEU A 122 20.95 31.08 -11.52
N ASP A 123 20.33 32.19 -11.14
CA ASP A 123 20.83 33.55 -11.36
C ASP A 123 22.21 33.78 -10.71
N LYS A 124 22.50 33.05 -9.62
CA LYS A 124 23.79 33.08 -8.92
C LYS A 124 24.80 32.05 -9.46
N GLY A 125 24.49 31.37 -10.56
CA GLY A 125 25.34 30.33 -11.16
C GLY A 125 25.42 29.03 -10.34
N ARG A 126 24.53 28.81 -9.37
CA ARG A 126 24.52 27.64 -8.49
C ARG A 126 23.65 26.52 -9.10
N THR A 127 24.15 25.92 -10.18
CA THR A 127 23.38 24.99 -11.03
C THR A 127 22.85 23.76 -10.29
N VAL A 128 23.62 23.15 -9.39
CA VAL A 128 23.18 21.98 -8.60
C VAL A 128 22.01 22.35 -7.69
N SER A 129 22.13 23.44 -6.94
CA SER A 129 21.05 23.90 -6.05
C SER A 129 19.81 24.31 -6.83
N ALA A 130 19.98 24.97 -7.98
CA ALA A 130 18.89 25.33 -8.87
C ALA A 130 18.15 24.09 -9.37
N ARG A 131 18.88 23.08 -9.87
CA ARG A 131 18.31 21.82 -10.35
C ARG A 131 17.45 21.15 -9.28
N ASP A 132 18.00 20.96 -8.09
CA ASP A 132 17.31 20.24 -7.03
C ASP A 132 16.04 20.98 -6.58
N GLN A 133 16.09 22.32 -6.53
CA GLN A 133 14.93 23.14 -6.20
C GLN A 133 13.87 23.12 -7.31
N LEU A 134 14.26 23.30 -8.57
CA LEU A 134 13.33 23.31 -9.70
C LEU A 134 12.69 21.92 -9.92
N GLN A 135 13.43 20.84 -9.68
CA GLN A 135 12.91 19.47 -9.70
C GLN A 135 11.81 19.27 -8.62
N ARG A 136 12.03 19.76 -7.40
CA ARG A 136 11.00 19.72 -6.35
C ARG A 136 9.80 20.60 -6.69
N ALA A 137 10.04 21.81 -7.22
CA ALA A 137 8.96 22.70 -7.64
C ALA A 137 8.07 22.06 -8.72
N SER A 138 8.66 21.41 -9.73
CA SER A 138 7.96 20.60 -10.73
C SER A 138 7.05 19.55 -10.09
N TYR A 139 7.58 18.83 -9.08
CA TYR A 139 6.86 17.78 -8.37
C TYR A 139 5.73 18.35 -7.48
N TYR A 140 5.91 19.52 -6.88
CA TYR A 140 4.85 20.18 -6.10
C TYR A 140 3.74 20.75 -6.96
N TYR A 141 4.04 21.25 -8.16
CA TYR A 141 3.00 21.54 -9.15
C TYR A 141 2.28 20.26 -9.57
N ARG A 142 2.98 19.13 -9.72
CA ARG A 142 2.35 17.82 -9.96
C ARG A 142 1.44 17.41 -8.79
N ALA A 143 1.87 17.62 -7.55
CA ALA A 143 1.09 17.29 -6.36
C ALA A 143 -0.23 18.06 -6.31
N ALA A 144 -0.25 19.32 -6.72
CA ALA A 144 -1.47 20.11 -6.82
C ALA A 144 -2.47 19.56 -7.85
N LEU A 145 -2.01 18.84 -8.88
CA LEU A 145 -2.88 18.31 -9.94
C LEU A 145 -3.70 17.09 -9.50
N PHE A 146 -3.32 16.39 -8.43
CA PHE A 146 -3.95 15.12 -8.06
C PHE A 146 -5.48 15.22 -7.93
N PRO A 147 -6.05 16.14 -7.12
CA PRO A 147 -7.49 16.31 -7.03
C PRO A 147 -8.03 17.40 -7.97
N MET A 148 -7.22 17.91 -8.91
CA MET A 148 -7.62 19.05 -9.76
C MET A 148 -8.38 18.58 -11.00
N LEU A 149 -9.58 19.12 -11.18
CA LEU A 149 -10.41 18.85 -12.34
C LEU A 149 -9.89 19.58 -13.59
N LEU A 150 -10.14 18.99 -14.77
CA LEU A 150 -9.71 19.55 -16.06
C LEU A 150 -10.34 20.91 -16.40
N ASN A 151 -11.51 21.20 -15.83
CA ASN A 151 -12.21 22.48 -16.01
C ASN A 151 -11.75 23.56 -15.02
N ASP A 152 -10.86 23.25 -14.08
CA ASP A 152 -10.27 24.26 -13.21
C ASP A 152 -9.41 25.20 -14.07
N PRO A 153 -9.63 26.52 -14.02
CA PRO A 153 -8.86 27.48 -14.82
C PRO A 153 -7.36 27.42 -14.54
N ARG A 154 -6.95 26.94 -13.37
CA ARG A 154 -5.54 26.78 -12.97
C ARG A 154 -4.90 25.53 -13.55
N PHE A 155 -5.68 24.57 -14.06
CA PHE A 155 -5.17 23.25 -14.49
C PHE A 155 -4.09 23.38 -15.55
N LYS A 156 -4.37 24.13 -16.63
CA LYS A 156 -3.44 24.28 -17.75
C LYS A 156 -2.11 24.88 -17.31
N GLU A 157 -2.15 25.99 -16.57
CA GLU A 157 -0.93 26.66 -16.07
C GLU A 157 -0.14 25.74 -15.14
N THR A 158 -0.81 25.11 -14.17
CA THR A 158 -0.20 24.20 -13.19
C THR A 158 0.46 22.99 -13.88
N ALA A 159 -0.21 22.40 -14.86
CA ALA A 159 0.31 21.28 -15.65
C ALA A 159 1.53 21.69 -16.50
N MET A 160 1.49 22.87 -17.11
CA MET A 160 2.62 23.40 -17.86
C MET A 160 3.83 23.67 -16.96
N LYS A 161 3.62 24.30 -15.80
CA LYS A 161 4.69 24.50 -14.79
C LYS A 161 5.28 23.18 -14.32
N SER A 162 4.46 22.17 -14.05
CA SER A 162 4.94 20.84 -13.66
C SER A 162 5.87 20.23 -14.72
N ARG A 163 5.63 20.46 -16.01
CA ARG A 163 6.49 19.98 -17.10
C ARG A 163 7.73 20.84 -17.32
N ALA A 164 7.56 22.16 -17.43
CA ALA A 164 8.58 23.09 -17.91
C ALA A 164 9.73 23.39 -16.93
N LEU A 165 9.61 22.95 -15.67
CA LEU A 165 10.67 23.17 -14.67
C LEU A 165 11.76 22.10 -14.68
N ARG A 166 11.67 21.09 -15.55
CA ARG A 166 12.77 20.16 -15.78
C ARG A 166 13.89 20.88 -16.53
N LEU A 167 15.10 20.88 -15.97
CA LEU A 167 16.24 21.61 -16.55
C LEU A 167 16.64 21.14 -17.96
N GLU A 168 16.18 19.97 -18.42
CA GLU A 168 16.39 19.52 -19.80
C GLU A 168 15.77 20.49 -20.83
N ASP A 169 14.77 21.29 -20.42
CA ASP A 169 14.05 22.24 -21.25
C ASP A 169 14.56 23.70 -21.13
N ARG A 170 15.64 23.98 -20.35
CA ARG A 170 16.20 25.33 -20.12
C ARG A 170 17.71 25.41 -20.35
#